data_AF-A0A0F9ITM8-F1
#
_entry.id   AF-A0A0F9ITM8-F1
#
_cell.length_a   1.000
_cell.length_b   1.000
_cell.length_c   1.000
_cell.angle_alpha   90.00
_cell.angle_beta   90.00
_cell.angle_gamma   90.00
#
_symmetry.space_group_name_H-M   'P 1'
#
loop_
_entity.id
_entity.type
_entity.pdbx_description
1 polymer ?
#
loop_
_entity_poly.entity_id
_entity_poly.type
_entity_poly.pdbx_seq_one_letter_code
_entity_poly.pdbx_strand_id
1 'polypeptide(L)' 'MYESIKNSKYYLSHVHVADSNRWAPGSGHLDFTRIIKTLEEIDYKDYTSAEILPLPNPDSAASLAIEHLRGIS' A
#
# COMPACT_ATOMS: atom_id res chain seq x y z
N MET A 1 -5.36 -2.65 -12.01
CA MET A 1 -5.06 -2.75 -10.57
C MET A 1 -6.30 -3.12 -9.77
N TYR A 2 -7.32 -2.25 -9.62
CA TYR A 2 -8.48 -2.54 -8.75
C TYR A 2 -9.24 -3.83 -9.14
N GLU A 3 -9.53 -4.00 -10.43
CA GLU A 3 -10.19 -5.21 -10.94
C GLU A 3 -9.33 -6.46 -10.73
N SER A 4 -8.01 -6.32 -10.82
CA SER A 4 -7.07 -7.41 -10.53
C SER A 4 -7.14 -7.83 -9.06
N ILE A 5 -7.21 -6.86 -8.13
CA ILE A 5 -7.40 -7.12 -6.69
C ILE A 5 -8.72 -7.88 -6.46
N LYS A 6 -9.82 -7.39 -7.06
CA LYS A 6 -11.15 -8.03 -6.95
C LYS A 6 -11.16 -9.47 -7.45
N ASN A 7 -10.57 -9.71 -8.61
CA ASN A 7 -10.47 -11.05 -9.19
C ASN A 7 -9.54 -11.97 -8.39
N SER A 8 -8.59 -11.42 -7.63
CA SER A 8 -7.70 -12.20 -6.75
C SER A 8 -8.27 -12.52 -5.37
N LYS A 9 -9.50 -12.12 -5.02
CA LYS A 9 -10.06 -12.21 -3.65
C LYS A 9 -9.73 -13.50 -2.90
N TYR A 10 -9.93 -14.66 -3.53
CA TYR A 10 -9.75 -15.97 -2.90
C TYR A 10 -8.30 -16.48 -2.87
N TYR A 11 -7.37 -15.77 -3.54
CA TYR A 11 -5.98 -16.16 -3.70
C TYR A 11 -4.98 -15.12 -3.14
N LEU A 12 -5.44 -13.90 -2.86
CA LEU A 12 -4.60 -12.81 -2.38
C LEU A 12 -4.25 -13.01 -0.91
N SER A 13 -3.05 -13.55 -0.65
CA SER A 13 -2.56 -13.86 0.70
C SER A 13 -1.68 -12.77 1.31
N HIS A 14 -1.07 -11.91 0.50
CA HIS A 14 -0.21 -10.84 0.98
C HIS A 14 -0.12 -9.69 -0.02
N VAL A 15 0.12 -8.48 0.49
CA VAL A 15 0.24 -7.26 -0.31
C VAL A 15 1.51 -6.51 0.11
N HIS A 16 2.39 -6.26 -0.86
CA HIS A 16 3.45 -5.26 -0.71
C HIS A 16 3.00 -3.92 -1.27
N VAL A 17 3.36 -2.84 -0.58
CA VAL A 17 3.07 -1.46 -1.00
C VAL A 17 4.35 -0.65 -1.16
N ALA A 18 4.41 0.06 -2.27
CA ALA A 18 5.37 1.11 -2.58
C ALA A 18 4.68 2.09 -3.53
N ASP A 19 5.05 3.37 -3.50
CA ASP A 19 4.47 4.33 -4.44
C ASP A 19 4.97 4.09 -5.88
N SER A 20 4.44 4.82 -6.85
CA SER A 20 4.74 4.70 -8.28
C SER A 20 6.23 4.83 -8.62
N ASN A 21 6.97 5.59 -7.81
CA ASN A 21 8.42 5.79 -7.91
C ASN A 21 9.22 4.85 -6.98
N ARG A 22 8.55 3.88 -6.34
CA ARG A 22 9.08 2.93 -5.36
C ARG A 22 9.49 3.55 -4.01
N TRP A 23 9.17 4.82 -3.75
CA TRP A 23 9.38 5.45 -2.45
C TRP A 23 8.22 5.10 -1.50
N ALA A 24 8.27 5.66 -0.29
CA ALA A 24 7.18 5.55 0.68
C ALA A 24 5.82 5.94 0.07
N PRO A 25 4.74 5.20 0.35
CA PRO A 25 3.38 5.63 0.02
C PRO A 25 3.13 7.10 0.31
N GLY A 26 2.54 7.84 -0.63
CA GLY A 26 2.30 9.27 -0.56
C GLY A 26 3.42 10.14 -1.14
N SER A 27 4.54 9.53 -1.57
CA SER A 27 5.68 10.24 -2.18
C SER A 27 5.69 10.17 -3.71
N GLY A 28 4.66 9.60 -4.33
CA GLY A 28 4.49 9.48 -5.76
C GLY A 28 3.09 9.90 -6.19
N HIS A 29 2.37 9.00 -6.85
CA HIS A 29 1.07 9.32 -7.45
C HIS A 29 0.12 8.11 -7.55
N LEU A 30 0.36 7.03 -6.78
CA LEU A 30 -0.65 5.99 -6.61
C LEU A 30 -1.78 6.48 -5.70
N ASP A 31 -3.02 6.12 -6.06
CA ASP A 31 -4.21 6.41 -5.25
C ASP A 31 -4.37 5.34 -4.16
N PHE A 32 -3.63 5.48 -3.06
CA PHE A 32 -3.67 4.52 -1.96
C PHE A 32 -5.04 4.46 -1.28
N THR A 33 -5.79 5.55 -1.21
CA THR A 33 -7.15 5.56 -0.66
C THR A 33 -8.04 4.58 -1.43
N ARG A 34 -7.97 4.59 -2.76
CA ARG A 34 -8.74 3.65 -3.58
C ARG A 34 -8.20 2.22 -3.52
N ILE A 35 -6.89 2.05 -3.40
CA ILE A 35 -6.27 0.72 -3.22
C ILE A 35 -6.77 0.08 -1.92
N ILE A 36 -6.68 0.79 -0.79
CA ILE A 36 -7.13 0.29 0.53
C ILE A 36 -8.62 -0.02 0.51
N LYS A 37 -9.46 0.89 0.00
CA LYS A 37 -10.91 0.62 -0.16
C LYS A 37 -11.20 -0.63 -0.99
N THR A 38 -10.42 -0.87 -2.05
CA THR A 38 -10.60 -2.08 -2.86
C THR A 38 -10.23 -3.36 -2.09
N LEU A 39 -9.22 -3.31 -1.23
CA LEU A 39 -8.86 -4.42 -0.33
C LEU A 39 -9.98 -4.66 0.71
N GLU A 40 -10.56 -3.59 1.26
CA GLU A 40 -11.70 -3.67 2.17
C GLU A 40 -12.94 -4.27 1.49
N GLU A 41 -13.25 -3.86 0.26
CA GLU A 41 -14.38 -4.37 -0.54
C GLU A 41 -14.32 -5.89 -0.74
N ILE A 42 -13.12 -6.47 -0.82
CA ILE A 42 -12.93 -7.91 -0.97
C ILE A 42 -12.83 -8.65 0.36
N ASP A 43 -12.96 -7.94 1.48
CA ASP A 43 -12.80 -8.45 2.85
C ASP A 43 -11.39 -8.95 3.17
N TYR A 44 -10.35 -8.32 2.61
CA TYR A 44 -8.97 -8.62 2.96
C TYR A 44 -8.67 -8.17 4.40
N LYS A 45 -8.18 -9.08 5.25
CA LYS A 45 -7.91 -8.85 6.69
C LYS A 45 -6.45 -8.98 7.10
N ASP A 46 -5.58 -9.31 6.14
CA ASP A 46 -4.16 -9.50 6.38
C ASP A 46 -3.37 -8.19 6.25
N TYR A 47 -2.05 -8.28 6.41
CA TYR A 47 -1.16 -7.12 6.44
C TYR A 47 -0.89 -6.53 5.05
N THR A 48 -0.67 -5.21 5.02
CA THR A 48 0.03 -4.51 3.94
C THR A 48 1.47 -4.23 4.39
N SER A 49 2.45 -4.75 3.66
CA SER A 49 3.87 -4.61 4.00
C SER A 49 4.54 -3.56 3.12
N ALA A 50 5.25 -2.59 3.71
CA ALA A 50 5.97 -1.58 2.94
C ALA A 50 7.27 -2.15 2.37
N GLU A 51 7.35 -2.35 1.05
CA GLU A 51 8.56 -2.77 0.33
C GLU A 51 9.09 -1.62 -0.53
N ILE A 52 9.74 -0.66 0.14
CA ILE A 52 10.06 0.66 -0.42
C ILE A 52 11.57 0.91 -0.49
N LEU A 53 11.98 1.86 -1.33
CA LEU A 53 13.35 2.37 -1.32
C LEU A 53 13.61 3.13 0.00
N PRO A 54 14.80 2.96 0.62
CA PRO A 54 15.15 3.60 1.89
C PRO A 54 15.58 5.06 1.68
N LEU A 55 14.70 5.87 1.11
CA LEU A 55 14.97 7.26 0.74
C LEU A 55 14.13 8.23 1.60
N PRO A 56 14.74 9.29 2.18
CA PRO A 56 16.17 9.59 2.15
C PRO A 56 17.03 8.68 3.04
N ASN A 57 16.41 7.95 3.97
CA ASN A 57 17.03 6.91 4.79
C ASN A 57 15.94 5.92 5.25
N PRO A 58 16.29 4.73 5.78
CA PRO A 58 15.31 3.70 6.16
C PRO A 58 14.25 4.18 7.18
N ASP A 59 14.67 4.88 8.24
CA ASP A 59 13.76 5.27 9.33
C ASP A 59 12.77 6.35 8.87
N SER A 60 13.24 7.33 8.10
CA SER A 60 12.38 8.34 7.50
C SER A 60 11.43 7.74 6.47
N ALA A 61 11.89 6.81 5.63
CA ALA A 61 11.04 6.13 4.65
C ALA A 61 9.93 5.31 5.34
N ALA A 62 10.26 4.57 6.40
CA ALA A 62 9.28 3.83 7.18
C ALA A 62 8.26 4.75 7.88
N SER A 63 8.73 5.87 8.44
CA SER A 63 7.87 6.88 9.10
C SER A 63 6.88 7.50 8.11
N LEU A 64 7.36 7.94 6.93
CA LEU A 64 6.51 8.48 5.88
C LEU A 64 5.45 7.47 5.41
N ALA A 65 5.85 6.20 5.23
CA ALA A 65 4.94 5.15 4.80
C ALA A 65 3.80 4.91 5.80
N ILE A 66 4.12 4.78 7.10
CA ILE A 66 3.10 4.51 8.12
C ILE A 66 2.20 5.73 8.37
N GLU A 67 2.75 6.94 8.32
CA GLU A 67 1.98 8.18 8.44
C GLU A 67 0.95 8.31 7.32
N HIS A 68 1.37 8.10 6.06
CA HIS A 68 0.46 8.16 4.93
C HIS A 68 -0.62 7.08 5.00
N LEU A 69 -0.24 5.82 5.21
CA LEU A 69 -1.19 4.70 5.21
C LEU A 69 -2.21 4.77 6.36
N ARG A 70 -1.80 5.22 7.55
CA ARG A 70 -2.73 5.44 8.68
C ARG A 70 -3.62 6.67 8.49
N GLY A 71 -3.18 7.65 7.71
CA GLY A 71 -3.96 8.84 7.42
C GLY A 71 -5.13 8.61 6.45
N ILE A 72 -5.14 7.47 5.75
CA ILE A 72 -6.13 7.12 4.73
C ILE A 72 -6.92 5.84 5.03
N SER A 73 -6.51 5.08 6.05
CA SER A 73 -7.20 3.90 6.57
C SER A 73 -8.32 4.28 7.54
#